data_AF-A0A2G6EMS6-F1
#
_entry.id   AF-A0A2G6EMS6-F1
#
_cell.length_a   1.000
_cell.length_b   1.000
_cell.length_c   1.000
_cell.angle_alpha   90.00
_cell.angle_beta   90.00
_cell.angle_gamma   90.00
#
_symmetry.space_group_name_H-M   'P 1'
#
loop_
_entity.id
_entity.type
_entity.pdbx_description
1 polymer ?
#
loop_
_entity_poly.entity_id
_entity_poly.type
_entity_poly.pdbx_seq_one_letter_code
_entity_poly.pdbx_strand_id
1 'polypeptide(L)'
;MKNSELKIYKTEDGTTEIKVKLENETVWLNLQQLTELFQRDKSVISRHISNVFKENELDKNSVVAKYATTASDGKIYNITYYNLDVIISVGYRIKSQRGTQFRIWASTILKDYLIKGY
;
A
#
# COMPACT_ATOMS: atom_id res chain seq x y z
N MET A 1 -19.36 7.38 12.87
CA MET A 1 -18.18 6.49 12.83
C MET A 1 -18.05 6.01 11.39
N LYS A 2 -17.07 6.49 10.61
CA LYS A 2 -16.90 6.03 9.21
C LYS A 2 -16.38 4.59 9.26
N ASN A 3 -17.19 3.65 8.79
CA ASN A 3 -16.86 2.22 8.74
C ASN A 3 -15.54 2.04 7.99
N SER A 4 -14.54 1.46 8.66
CA SER A 4 -13.36 0.94 7.98
C SER A 4 -13.79 -0.28 7.17
N GLU A 5 -14.01 -0.09 5.87
CA GLU A 5 -14.32 -1.20 4.98
C GLU A 5 -13.02 -1.96 4.68
N LEU A 6 -13.00 -3.24 5.05
CA LEU A 6 -11.97 -4.17 4.61
C LEU A 6 -12.38 -4.71 3.24
N LYS A 7 -11.68 -4.32 2.18
CA LYS A 7 -11.88 -4.90 0.83
C LYS A 7 -10.79 -5.91 0.53
N ILE A 8 -11.12 -6.94 -0.24
CA ILE A 8 -10.13 -7.90 -0.74
C ILE A 8 -9.66 -7.42 -2.11
N TYR A 9 -8.39 -7.04 -2.21
CA TYR A 9 -7.75 -6.81 -3.50
C TYR A 9 -7.20 -8.12 -4.03
N LYS A 10 -7.65 -8.52 -5.22
CA LYS A 10 -7.09 -9.65 -5.97
C LYS A 10 -6.13 -9.12 -7.01
N THR A 11 -4.92 -9.67 -7.05
CA THR A 11 -4.01 -9.46 -8.16
C THR A 11 -4.57 -10.07 -9.45
N GLU A 12 -4.19 -9.56 -10.62
CA GLU A 12 -4.74 -9.99 -11.93
C GLU A 12 -4.58 -11.49 -12.21
N ASP A 13 -3.55 -12.13 -11.63
CA ASP A 13 -3.32 -13.58 -11.73
C ASP A 13 -4.16 -14.39 -10.72
N GLY A 14 -4.99 -13.75 -9.89
CA GLY A 14 -5.88 -14.38 -8.93
C GLY A 14 -5.19 -15.04 -7.73
N THR A 15 -3.86 -15.00 -7.64
CA THR A 15 -3.08 -15.76 -6.64
C THR A 15 -2.94 -15.04 -5.30
N THR A 16 -3.04 -13.71 -5.28
CA THR A 16 -2.79 -12.91 -4.07
C THR A 16 -4.04 -12.13 -3.70
N GLU A 17 -4.59 -12.46 -2.52
CA GLU A 17 -5.72 -11.77 -1.89
C GLU A 17 -5.22 -10.94 -0.72
N ILE A 18 -5.29 -9.62 -0.83
CA ILE A 18 -4.83 -8.70 0.22
C ILE A 18 -6.03 -8.01 0.82
N LYS A 19 -6.19 -8.16 2.14
CA LYS A 19 -7.18 -7.41 2.90
C LYS A 19 -6.71 -5.96 3.04
N VAL A 20 -7.36 -5.03 2.36
CA VAL A 20 -6.99 -3.63 2.39
C VAL A 20 -7.93 -2.85 3.30
N LYS A 21 -7.38 -1.93 4.09
CA LYS A 21 -8.20 -1.03 4.90
C LYS A 21 -8.52 0.23 4.09
N LEU A 22 -9.81 0.54 3.96
CA LEU A 22 -10.27 1.80 3.36
C LEU A 22 -10.68 2.78 4.45
N GLU A 23 -10.03 3.94 4.46
CA GLU A 23 -10.33 5.02 5.40
C GLU A 23 -9.90 6.35 4.78
N ASN A 24 -10.73 7.39 4.93
CA ASN A 24 -10.48 8.74 4.37
C ASN A 24 -10.20 8.73 2.86
N GLU A 25 -10.99 7.97 2.10
CA GLU A 25 -10.91 7.89 0.63
C GLU A 25 -9.56 7.38 0.09
N THR A 26 -8.73 6.78 0.95
CA THR A 26 -7.48 6.12 0.56
C THR A 26 -7.44 4.67 1.05
N VAL A 27 -6.53 3.92 0.44
CA VAL A 27 -6.15 2.57 0.84
C VAL A 27 -5.00 2.67 1.84
N TRP A 28 -5.02 1.81 2.86
CA TRP A 28 -3.96 1.65 3.84
C TRP A 28 -3.46 0.21 3.87
N LEU A 29 -2.13 0.05 3.75
CA LEU A 29 -1.45 -1.24 3.87
C LEU A 29 -0.35 -1.18 4.93
N ASN A 30 -0.21 -2.25 5.70
CA ASN A 30 0.94 -2.42 6.59
C ASN A 30 2.14 -3.00 5.82
N LEU A 31 3.29 -3.05 6.48
CA LEU A 31 4.53 -3.51 5.87
C LEU A 31 4.44 -4.96 5.35
N GLN A 32 3.72 -5.85 6.03
CA GLN A 32 3.56 -7.24 5.59
C GLN A 32 2.67 -7.34 4.35
N GLN A 33 1.58 -6.57 4.29
CA GLN A 33 0.72 -6.52 3.12
C GLN A 33 1.45 -5.96 1.89
N LEU A 34 2.35 -5.00 2.08
CA LEU A 34 3.23 -4.51 1.01
C LEU A 34 4.19 -5.60 0.51
N THR A 35 4.72 -6.44 1.41
CA THR A 35 5.58 -7.57 1.01
C THR A 35 4.81 -8.61 0.18
N GLU A 36 3.56 -8.86 0.54
CA GLU A 36 2.66 -9.75 -0.21
C GLU A 36 2.29 -9.17 -1.58
N LEU A 37 1.91 -7.88 -1.62
CA LEU A 37 1.53 -7.16 -2.85
C LEU A 37 2.64 -7.19 -3.89
N PHE A 38 3.86 -6.88 -3.47
CA PHE A 38 4.98 -6.73 -4.40
C PHE A 38 5.87 -7.97 -4.52
N GLN A 39 5.59 -9.02 -3.74
CA GLN A 39 6.38 -10.25 -3.63
C GLN A 39 7.87 -9.93 -3.42
N ARG A 40 8.14 -9.12 -2.40
CA ARG A 40 9.49 -8.68 -2.03
C ARG A 40 9.70 -8.79 -0.54
N ASP A 41 10.96 -9.00 -0.17
CA ASP A 41 11.34 -9.11 1.23
C ASP A 41 11.04 -7.84 2.01
N LYS A 42 10.72 -8.03 3.29
CA LYS A 42 10.44 -6.95 4.24
C LYS A 42 11.55 -5.90 4.30
N SER A 43 12.81 -6.33 4.21
CA SER A 43 13.99 -5.45 4.20
C SER A 43 14.01 -4.54 2.96
N VAL A 44 13.63 -5.07 1.79
CA VAL A 44 13.57 -4.32 0.53
C VAL A 44 12.46 -3.27 0.58
N ILE A 45 11.25 -3.66 1.00
CA ILE A 45 10.12 -2.72 1.14
C ILE A 45 10.46 -1.62 2.16
N SER A 46 10.97 -2.00 3.33
CA SER A 46 11.36 -1.06 4.38
C SER A 46 12.41 -0.05 3.89
N ARG A 47 13.40 -0.51 3.12
CA ARG A 47 14.40 0.38 2.51
C ARG A 47 13.78 1.37 1.54
N HIS A 48 12.86 0.93 0.67
CA HIS A 48 12.19 1.83 -0.27
C HIS A 48 11.36 2.88 0.47
N ILE A 49 10.56 2.49 1.46
CA ILE A 49 9.80 3.43 2.30
C ILE A 49 10.74 4.43 3.00
N SER A 50 11.85 3.95 3.56
CA SER A 50 12.82 4.84 4.20
C SER A 50 13.41 5.86 3.21
N ASN A 51 13.67 5.46 1.97
CA ASN A 51 14.21 6.34 0.96
C ASN A 51 13.19 7.40 0.51
N VAL A 52 11.91 7.04 0.36
CA VAL A 52 10.81 7.98 0.05
C VAL A 52 10.80 9.16 1.04
N PHE A 53 10.93 8.86 2.33
CA PHE A 53 10.98 9.92 3.35
C PHE A 53 12.32 10.67 3.40
N LYS A 54 13.45 9.98 3.18
CA LYS A 54 14.77 10.64 3.14
C LYS A 54 14.92 11.60 1.96
N GLU A 55 14.29 11.27 0.84
CA GLU A 55 14.28 12.09 -0.37
C GLU A 55 13.23 13.20 -0.30
N ASN A 56 12.49 13.33 0.81
CA ASN A 56 11.38 14.28 0.99
C ASN A 56 10.32 14.20 -0.11
N GLU A 57 10.11 13.01 -0.70
CA GLU A 57 9.06 12.82 -1.71
C GLU A 57 7.67 12.91 -1.08
N LEU A 58 7.52 12.42 0.16
CA LEU A 58 6.27 12.45 0.92
C LEU A 58 6.50 12.92 2.35
N ASP A 59 5.56 13.69 2.89
CA ASP A 59 5.53 14.00 4.32
C ASP A 59 4.98 12.79 5.11
N LYS A 60 5.82 12.23 5.97
CA LYS A 60 5.51 11.10 6.82
C LYS A 60 4.25 11.30 7.67
N ASN A 61 3.97 12.52 8.12
CA ASN A 61 2.81 12.79 8.98
C ASN A 61 1.47 12.69 8.25
N SER A 62 1.48 12.87 6.93
CA SER A 62 0.28 12.81 6.09
C SER A 62 -0.02 11.40 5.56
N VAL A 63 1.01 10.56 5.44
CA VAL A 63 0.93 9.28 4.71
C VAL A 63 1.12 8.04 5.59
N VAL A 64 1.36 8.22 6.90
CA VAL A 64 1.58 7.14 7.86
C VAL A 64 0.57 7.21 9.00
N ALA A 65 -0.09 6.10 9.30
CA ALA A 65 -1.00 5.96 10.43
C ALA A 65 -0.57 4.78 11.32
N LYS A 66 -0.84 4.88 12.63
CA LYS A 66 -0.69 3.76 13.57
C LYS A 66 -2.07 3.27 13.97
N TYR A 67 -2.33 1.99 13.78
CA TYR A 67 -3.56 1.35 14.21
C TYR A 67 -3.29 0.35 15.32
N ALA A 68 -4.04 0.48 16.42
CA ALA A 68 -4.01 -0.47 17.51
C ALA A 68 -4.64 -1.79 17.05
N THR A 69 -3.90 -2.89 17.23
CA THR A 69 -4.37 -4.25 16.96
C THR A 69 -4.18 -5.08 18.22
N THR A 70 -5.26 -5.66 18.72
CA THR A 70 -5.22 -6.57 19.86
C THR A 70 -4.82 -7.95 19.37
N ALA A 71 -3.70 -8.46 19.85
CA ALA A 71 -3.28 -9.83 19.58
C ALA A 71 -4.04 -10.82 20.47
N SER A 72 -3.95 -12.11 20.13
CA SER A 72 -4.58 -13.21 20.86
C SER A 72 -4.11 -13.37 22.31
N ASP A 73 -2.98 -12.75 22.67
CA ASP A 73 -2.43 -12.68 24.03
C ASP A 73 -3.01 -11.51 24.87
N GLY A 74 -3.98 -10.75 24.30
CA GLY A 74 -4.59 -9.59 24.94
C GLY A 74 -3.73 -8.32 24.89
N LYS A 75 -2.53 -8.37 24.31
CA LYS A 75 -1.67 -7.19 24.19
C LYS A 75 -2.06 -6.35 22.97
N ILE A 76 -2.02 -5.04 23.15
CA ILE A 76 -2.29 -4.07 22.09
C ILE A 76 -0.97 -3.71 21.42
N TYR A 77 -0.85 -4.02 20.14
CA TYR A 77 0.28 -3.63 19.31
C TYR A 77 -0.12 -2.49 18.38
N ASN A 78 0.72 -1.47 18.29
CA ASN A 78 0.55 -0.41 17.30
C ASN A 78 1.23 -0.84 16.01
N ILE A 79 0.42 -1.14 14.99
CA ILE A 79 0.89 -1.50 13.66
C ILE A 79 0.91 -0.23 12.80
N THR A 80 2.03 0.01 12.13
CA THR A 80 2.17 1.11 11.17
C THR A 80 1.57 0.72 9.82
N TYR A 81 0.77 1.62 9.27
CA TYR A 81 0.18 1.53 7.95
C TYR A 81 0.59 2.72 7.10
N TYR A 82 0.62 2.49 5.79
CA TYR A 82 1.04 3.42 4.76
C TYR A 82 -0.10 3.61 3.76
N ASN A 83 -0.37 4.85 3.39
CA ASN A 83 -1.46 5.18 2.48
C ASN A 83 -1.14 4.85 1.01
N LEU A 84 -2.06 5.19 0.10
CA LEU A 84 -1.92 4.95 -1.34
C LEU A 84 -0.68 5.64 -1.95
N ASP A 85 -0.30 6.81 -1.49
CA ASP A 85 0.85 7.55 -2.04
C ASP A 85 2.16 6.80 -1.80
N VAL A 86 2.34 6.26 -0.59
CA VAL A 86 3.50 5.41 -0.28
C VAL A 86 3.45 4.11 -1.10
N ILE A 87 2.26 3.50 -1.24
CA ILE A 87 2.09 2.27 -2.03
C ILE A 87 2.51 2.51 -3.49
N ILE A 88 2.07 3.61 -4.09
CA ILE A 88 2.43 4.02 -5.45
C ILE A 88 3.93 4.25 -5.56
N SER A 89 4.50 5.10 -4.70
CA SER A 89 5.93 5.42 -4.74
C SER A 89 6.81 4.17 -4.63
N VAL A 90 6.49 3.29 -3.69
CA VAL A 90 7.18 1.99 -3.53
C VAL A 90 6.99 1.11 -4.76
N GLY A 91 5.77 1.00 -5.30
CA GLY A 91 5.48 0.19 -6.49
C GLY A 91 6.26 0.62 -7.73
N TYR A 92 6.52 1.92 -7.90
CA TYR A 92 7.35 2.43 -9.00
C TYR A 92 8.84 2.16 -8.80
N ARG A 93 9.32 2.05 -7.55
CA ARG A 93 10.72 1.75 -7.22
C ARG A 93 11.07 0.25 -7.25
N ILE A 94 10.07 -0.63 -7.25
CA ILE A 94 10.26 -2.09 -7.23
C ILE A 94 10.49 -2.66 -8.63
N LYS A 95 11.65 -3.30 -8.80
CA LYS A 95 12.00 -4.04 -10.03
C LYS A 95 11.57 -5.51 -9.94
N SER A 96 10.28 -5.82 -9.93
CA SER A 96 9.76 -7.21 -9.98
C SER A 96 8.64 -7.35 -11.00
N GLN A 97 8.27 -8.60 -11.35
CA GLN A 97 7.12 -8.88 -12.19
C GLN A 97 5.84 -8.25 -11.60
N ARG A 98 5.65 -8.38 -10.28
CA ARG A 98 4.57 -7.71 -9.55
C ARG A 98 4.61 -6.19 -9.62
N GLY A 99 5.79 -5.59 -9.46
CA GLY A 99 5.97 -4.15 -9.64
C GLY A 99 5.60 -3.70 -11.05
N THR A 100 5.97 -4.49 -12.07
CA THR A 100 5.59 -4.22 -13.47
C THR A 100 4.09 -4.29 -13.68
N GLN A 101 3.42 -5.35 -13.20
CA GLN A 101 1.96 -5.47 -13.25
C GLN A 101 1.26 -4.30 -12.56
N PHE A 102 1.72 -3.93 -11.35
CA PHE A 102 1.21 -2.78 -10.62
C PHE A 102 1.32 -1.48 -11.43
N ARG A 103 2.49 -1.21 -12.05
CA ARG A 103 2.67 -0.01 -12.88
C ARG A 103 1.80 -0.02 -14.13
N ILE A 104 1.62 -1.18 -14.79
CA ILE A 104 0.72 -1.31 -15.95
C ILE A 104 -0.72 -1.00 -15.55
N TRP A 105 -1.18 -1.58 -14.44
CA TRP A 105 -2.51 -1.31 -13.89
C TRP A 105 -2.69 0.18 -13.55
N ALA A 106 -1.77 0.76 -12.76
CA ALA A 106 -1.85 2.16 -12.35
C ALA A 106 -1.83 3.12 -13.55
N SER A 107 -0.97 2.86 -14.55
CA SER A 107 -0.89 3.66 -15.77
C SER A 107 -2.15 3.53 -16.62
N THR A 108 -2.76 2.35 -16.68
CA THR A 108 -4.04 2.12 -17.38
C THR A 108 -5.15 2.94 -16.72
N ILE A 109 -5.27 2.89 -15.39
CA ILE A 109 -6.25 3.69 -14.65
C ILE A 109 -6.04 5.18 -14.91
N LEU A 110 -4.80 5.68 -14.75
CA LEU A 110 -4.49 7.09 -15.01
C LEU A 110 -4.83 7.50 -16.45
N LYS A 111 -4.48 6.68 -17.44
CA LYS A 111 -4.79 6.92 -18.85
C LYS A 111 -6.30 6.97 -19.09
N ASP A 112 -7.05 6.05 -18.51
CA ASP A 112 -8.51 6.03 -18.60
C ASP A 112 -9.12 7.30 -18.01
N TYR A 113 -8.65 7.75 -16.83
CA TYR A 113 -9.09 9.00 -16.22
C TYR A 113 -8.79 10.22 -17.11
N LEU A 114 -7.58 10.29 -17.69
CA LEU A 114 -7.17 11.41 -18.54
C LEU A 114 -7.92 11.44 -19.90
N ILE A 115 -8.25 10.28 -20.47
CA ILE A 115 -8.94 10.19 -21.77
C ILE A 115 -10.45 10.41 -21.62
N LYS A 116 -11.07 9.81 -20.61
CA LYS A 116 -12.54 9.86 -20.44
C LYS A 116 -13.00 11.24 -19.99
N GLY A 117 -12.11 12.03 -19.38
CA GLY A 117 -12.43 13.34 -18.81
C GLY A 117 -13.36 13.16 -17.61
N TYR A 118 -12.88 13.53 -16.43
CA TYR A 118 -13.71 13.68 -15.23
C TYR A 118 -13.84 15.16 -14.89
#